data_AF-A0A136N4Q8-F1
#
_entry.id   AF-A0A136N4Q8-F1
#
_cell.length_a   1.000
_cell.length_b   1.000
_cell.length_c   1.000
_cell.angle_alpha   90.00
_cell.angle_beta   90.00
_cell.angle_gamma   90.00
#
_symmetry.space_group_name_H-M   'P 1'
#
loop_
_entity.id
_entity.type
_entity.pdbx_description
1 polymer ?
#
loop_
_entity_poly.entity_id
_entity_poly.type
_entity_poly.pdbx_seq_one_letter_code
_entity_poly.pdbx_strand_id
1 'polypeptide(L)'
;MDLHIEKLNEHHKNLSSSEKLEIQLNEFEKQLDLAIALHQQSIVFIHGVGKGVLKNEIHKKLNLKIKLNIIKSYYNDYSNLHGFGATEVFIR
;
A
#
# COMPACT_ATOMS: atom_id res chain seq x y z
N MET A 1 -1.35 7.86 0.58
CA MET A 1 -1.47 7.39 -0.81
C MET A 1 -2.71 6.52 -0.94
N ASP A 2 -3.62 6.87 -1.85
CA ASP A 2 -4.82 6.07 -2.14
C ASP A 2 -4.53 5.06 -3.26
N LEU A 3 -4.60 3.76 -2.95
CA LEU A 3 -4.31 2.68 -3.87
C LEU A 3 -5.57 2.12 -4.54
N HIS A 4 -6.75 2.70 -4.36
CA HIS A 4 -7.92 2.25 -5.11
C HIS A 4 -7.72 2.46 -6.62
N ILE A 5 -8.07 1.46 -7.43
CA ILE A 5 -7.71 1.44 -8.86
C ILE A 5 -8.30 2.62 -9.62
N GLU A 6 -9.47 3.11 -9.23
CA GLU A 6 -10.10 4.30 -9.79
C GLU A 6 -9.28 5.59 -9.62
N LYS A 7 -8.32 5.61 -8.68
CA LYS A 7 -7.36 6.70 -8.51
C LYS A 7 -6.11 6.53 -9.36
N LEU A 8 -5.81 5.31 -9.80
CA LEU A 8 -4.56 4.96 -10.48
C LEU A 8 -4.73 4.79 -11.98
N ASN A 9 -5.93 4.44 -12.46
CA ASN A 9 -6.19 4.18 -13.87
C ASN A 9 -7.64 4.54 -14.27
N GLU A 10 -7.81 5.48 -15.20
CA GLU A 10 -9.11 5.94 -15.68
C GLU A 10 -9.89 4.86 -16.45
N HIS A 11 -9.18 3.93 -17.09
CA HIS A 11 -9.74 2.82 -17.88
C HIS A 11 -9.82 1.50 -17.10
N HIS A 12 -9.78 1.55 -15.77
CA HIS A 12 -9.80 0.37 -14.89
C HIS A 12 -10.97 -0.59 -15.12
N LYS A 13 -12.09 -0.14 -15.70
CA LYS A 13 -13.25 -1.00 -15.98
C LYS A 13 -12.95 -2.15 -16.94
N ASN A 14 -11.97 -1.98 -17.83
CA ASN A 14 -11.58 -2.99 -18.82
C ASN A 14 -10.52 -3.96 -18.30
N LEU A 15 -10.00 -3.74 -17.09
CA LEU A 15 -8.93 -4.54 -16.51
C LEU A 15 -9.48 -5.73 -15.72
N SER A 16 -8.80 -6.87 -15.87
CA SER A 16 -8.97 -8.04 -15.02
C SER A 16 -8.55 -7.75 -13.58
N SER A 17 -8.98 -8.60 -12.64
CA SER A 17 -8.63 -8.42 -11.22
C SER A 17 -7.12 -8.52 -10.97
N SER A 18 -6.41 -9.34 -11.73
CA SER A 18 -4.95 -9.47 -11.65
C SER A 18 -4.23 -8.22 -12.15
N GLU A 19 -4.66 -7.65 -13.28
CA GLU A 19 -4.07 -6.41 -13.82
C GLU A 19 -4.29 -5.24 -12.86
N LYS A 20 -5.49 -5.14 -12.27
CA LYS A 20 -5.77 -4.13 -11.24
C LYS A 20 -4.83 -4.28 -10.06
N LEU A 21 -4.70 -5.49 -9.53
CA LEU A 21 -3.83 -5.77 -8.39
C LEU A 21 -2.37 -5.43 -8.70
N GLU A 22 -1.89 -5.77 -9.88
CA GLU A 22 -0.53 -5.45 -10.33
C GLU A 22 -0.27 -3.95 -10.37
N ILE A 23 -1.17 -3.16 -10.96
CA ILE A 23 -1.07 -1.69 -10.98
C ILE A 23 -1.02 -1.13 -9.56
N GLN A 24 -1.90 -1.60 -8.68
CA GLN A 24 -1.97 -1.14 -7.29
C GLN A 24 -0.68 -1.46 -6.53
N LEU A 25 -0.11 -2.65 -6.73
CA LEU A 25 1.14 -3.07 -6.08
C LEU A 25 2.36 -2.32 -6.64
N ASN A 26 2.37 -2.04 -7.94
CA ASN A 26 3.43 -1.25 -8.57
C ASN A 26 3.43 0.19 -8.04
N GLU A 27 2.26 0.82 -7.92
CA GLU A 27 2.17 2.16 -7.34
C GLU A 27 2.54 2.14 -5.84
N PHE A 28 2.16 1.11 -5.10
CA PHE A 28 2.59 0.93 -3.71
C PHE A 28 4.12 0.91 -3.57
N GLU A 29 4.85 0.08 -4.34
CA GLU A 29 6.31 0.01 -4.26
C GLU A 29 6.95 1.34 -4.65
N LYS A 30 6.49 1.94 -5.75
CA LYS A 30 6.99 3.25 -6.22
C LYS A 30 6.87 4.34 -5.16
N GLN A 31 5.71 4.43 -4.50
CA GLN A 31 5.45 5.45 -3.49
C GLN A 31 6.21 5.16 -2.19
N LEU A 32 6.38 3.89 -1.83
CA LEU A 32 7.23 3.51 -0.70
C LEU A 32 8.70 3.88 -0.95
N ASP A 33 9.23 3.56 -2.13
CA ASP A 33 10.60 3.89 -2.52
C ASP A 33 10.82 5.41 -2.53
N LEU A 34 9.85 6.18 -3.03
CA LEU A 34 9.88 7.63 -2.98
C LEU A 34 9.90 8.17 -1.54
N ALA A 35 9.04 7.63 -0.67
CA ALA A 35 8.98 8.05 0.73
C ALA A 35 10.30 7.77 1.47
N ILE A 36 10.93 6.62 1.18
CA ILE A 36 12.26 6.25 1.70
C ILE A 36 13.33 7.22 1.18
N ALA A 37 13.36 7.47 -0.14
CA ALA A 37 14.33 8.37 -0.75
C ALA A 37 14.22 9.82 -0.24
N LEU A 38 13.01 10.24 0.15
CA LEU A 38 12.72 11.55 0.74
C LEU A 38 12.90 11.60 2.26
N HIS A 39 13.34 10.51 2.90
CA HIS A 39 13.48 10.40 4.36
C HIS A 39 12.22 10.82 5.12
N GLN A 40 11.04 10.45 4.59
CA GLN A 40 9.79 10.69 5.30
C GLN A 40 9.73 9.87 6.59
N GLN A 41 9.03 10.36 7.61
CA GLN A 41 8.88 9.63 8.87
C GLN A 41 7.93 8.42 8.74
N SER A 42 6.81 8.62 8.04
CA SER A 42 5.84 7.57 7.73
C SER A 42 5.08 7.86 6.44
N ILE A 43 4.44 6.82 5.90
CA ILE A 43 3.51 6.91 4.78
C ILE A 43 2.31 6.01 5.02
N VAL A 44 1.10 6.52 4.75
CA VAL A 44 -0.16 5.78 4.87
C VAL A 44 -0.62 5.32 3.49
N PHE A 45 -0.93 4.04 3.34
CA PHE A 45 -1.52 3.44 2.15
C PHE A 45 -2.96 3.05 2.39
N ILE A 46 -3.88 3.57 1.57
CA ILE A 46 -5.31 3.25 1.63
C ILE A 46 -5.59 2.18 0.58
N HIS A 47 -5.91 0.96 1.01
CA HIS A 47 -6.18 -0.19 0.14
C HIS A 47 -7.63 -0.69 0.21
N GLY A 48 -8.45 -0.09 1.07
CA GLY A 48 -9.84 -0.47 1.30
C GLY A 48 -9.98 -1.77 2.11
N VAL A 49 -11.23 -2.10 2.49
CA VAL A 49 -11.52 -3.27 3.34
C VAL A 49 -11.66 -4.56 2.52
N GLY A 50 -12.32 -4.50 1.35
CA GLY A 50 -12.37 -5.54 0.30
C GLY A 50 -12.40 -7.01 0.76
N LYS A 51 -11.79 -7.89 -0.04
CA LYS A 51 -11.48 -9.29 0.35
C LYS A 51 -10.12 -9.42 1.04
N GLY A 52 -9.43 -8.31 1.28
CA GLY A 52 -8.08 -8.28 1.87
C GLY A 52 -6.93 -8.73 0.96
N VAL A 53 -7.16 -9.00 -0.34
CA VAL A 53 -6.11 -9.47 -1.26
C VAL A 53 -4.96 -8.45 -1.37
N LEU A 54 -5.27 -7.20 -1.71
CA LEU A 54 -4.25 -6.13 -1.82
C LEU A 54 -3.51 -5.91 -0.48
N LYS A 55 -4.25 -5.84 0.63
CA LYS A 55 -3.68 -5.74 1.98
C LYS A 55 -2.67 -6.86 2.27
N ASN A 56 -3.04 -8.10 1.99
CA ASN A 56 -2.18 -9.25 2.29
C ASN A 56 -0.89 -9.22 1.46
N GLU A 57 -0.96 -8.83 0.18
CA GLU A 57 0.23 -8.68 -0.67
C GLU A 57 1.13 -7.52 -0.21
N ILE A 58 0.55 -6.38 0.20
CA ILE A 58 1.28 -5.27 0.81
C ILE A 58 2.00 -5.74 2.07
N HIS A 59 1.30 -6.43 2.99
CA HIS A 59 1.89 -6.91 4.25
C HIS A 59 3.03 -7.91 4.01
N LYS A 60 2.90 -8.81 3.02
CA LYS A 60 3.99 -9.71 2.62
C LYS A 60 5.25 -8.93 2.20
N LYS A 61 5.08 -7.91 1.37
CA LYS A 61 6.20 -7.04 0.91
C LYS A 61 6.81 -6.28 2.09
N LEU A 62 6.01 -5.65 2.94
CA LEU A 62 6.48 -4.92 4.12
C LEU A 62 7.25 -5.82 5.09
N ASN A 63 6.78 -7.04 5.33
CA ASN A 63 7.49 -8.02 6.16
C ASN A 63 8.89 -8.34 5.61
N LEU A 64 9.04 -8.43 4.28
CA LEU A 64 10.36 -8.58 3.65
C LEU A 64 11.23 -7.33 3.85
N LYS A 65 10.67 -6.13 3.66
CA LYS A 65 11.40 -4.86 3.86
C LYS A 65 11.86 -4.69 5.32
N ILE A 66 11.08 -5.14 6.31
CA ILE A 66 11.50 -5.17 7.73
C ILE A 66 12.73 -6.09 7.91
N LYS A 67 12.68 -7.31 7.36
CA LYS A 67 13.81 -8.27 7.43
C LYS A 67 15.08 -7.73 6.79
N LEU A 68 14.93 -6.95 5.71
CA LEU A 68 16.02 -6.27 5.03
C LEU A 68 16.44 -4.95 5.70
N ASN A 69 15.87 -4.62 6.85
CA ASN A 69 16.16 -3.39 7.60
C ASN A 69 15.87 -2.09 6.83
N ILE A 70 14.98 -2.13 5.82
CA ILE A 70 14.61 -0.97 4.99
C ILE A 70 13.57 -0.08 5.68
N ILE A 71 12.57 -0.68 6.34
CA ILE A 71 11.53 0.04 7.12
C ILE A 71 11.53 -0.42 8.58
N LYS A 72 11.05 0.43 9.49
CA LYS A 72 11.05 0.16 10.94
C LYS A 72 9.91 -0.77 11.35
N SER A 73 8.67 -0.41 10.99
CA SER A 73 7.46 -1.14 11.35
C SER A 73 6.28 -0.69 10.48
N TYR A 74 5.15 -1.38 10.57
CA TYR A 74 3.88 -0.91 10.02
C TYR A 74 2.73 -1.31 10.93
N TYR A 75 1.62 -0.56 10.85
CA TYR A 75 0.38 -0.85 11.55
C TYR A 75 -0.77 -0.82 10.55
N ASN A 76 -1.65 -1.82 10.63
CA ASN A 76 -2.92 -1.77 9.91
C ASN A 76 -3.87 -0.90 10.73
N ASP A 77 -4.00 0.35 10.33
CA ASP A 77 -4.68 1.36 11.12
C ASP A 77 -6.20 1.14 11.09
N TYR A 78 -6.83 1.24 12.26
CA TYR A 78 -8.26 1.42 12.40
C TYR A 78 -8.47 2.92 12.52
N SER A 79 -8.70 3.61 11.41
CA SER A 79 -9.15 5.00 11.49
C SER A 79 -10.68 5.05 11.45
N ASN A 80 -11.30 5.91 12.26
CA ASN A 80 -12.75 6.16 12.23
C ASN A 80 -13.26 6.62 10.85
N LEU A 81 -12.35 7.07 9.96
CA LEU A 81 -12.64 7.50 8.58
C LEU A 81 -12.55 6.38 7.54
N HIS A 82 -11.70 5.35 7.74
CA HIS A 82 -11.40 4.34 6.72
C HIS A 82 -11.49 2.87 7.21
N GLY A 83 -11.84 2.62 8.48
CA GLY A 83 -11.85 1.28 9.08
C GLY A 83 -10.48 0.57 8.97
N PHE A 84 -10.47 -0.76 8.87
CA PHE A 84 -9.26 -1.59 8.60
C PHE A 84 -8.71 -1.45 7.16
N GLY A 85 -9.02 -0.34 6.47
CA GLY A 85 -8.75 -0.12 5.06
C GLY A 85 -7.43 0.59 4.76
N ALA A 86 -6.58 0.82 5.76
CA ALA A 86 -5.31 1.53 5.59
C ALA A 86 -4.17 0.89 6.38
N THR A 87 -2.96 0.99 5.82
CA THR A 87 -1.71 0.56 6.47
C THR A 87 -0.76 1.74 6.56
N GLU A 88 -0.36 2.11 7.78
CA GLU A 88 0.71 3.10 8.02
C GLU A 88 2.06 2.39 8.13
N VAL A 89 3.05 2.89 7.38
CA VAL A 89 4.40 2.36 7.32
C VAL A 89 5.37 3.39 7.89
N PHE A 90 6.16 2.98 8.87
CA PHE A 90 7.18 3.80 9.53
C PHE A 90 8.54 3.53 8.91
N ILE A 91 9.15 4.57 8.35
CA ILE A 91 10.42 4.53 7.64
C ILE A 91 11.56 4.78 8.65
N ARG A 92 12.77 4.32 8.34
CA ARG A 92 13.96 4.51 9.19
C ARG A 92 14.63 5.86 8.94
#